data_AF-A0A929UVA2-F1
#
_entry.id   AF-A0A929UVA2-F1
#
_cell.length_a   1.000
_cell.length_b   1.000
_cell.length_c   1.000
_cell.angle_alpha   90.00
_cell.angle_beta   90.00
_cell.angle_gamma   90.00
#
_symmetry.space_group_name_H-M   'P 1'
#
loop_
_entity.id
_entity.type
_entity.pdbx_description
1 polymer ?
#
loop_
_entity_poly.entity_id
_entity_poly.type
_entity_poly.pdbx_seq_one_letter_code
_entity_poly.pdbx_strand_id
1 'polypeptide(L)' 'SMGAIGAFGERYGDEVKVYSIGKDDNIVSFEVCGGPHVEHTGVLAEDGKRFKITKEESSSAGIRRIKAVLR' A
#
# COMPACT_ATOMS: atom_id res chain seq x y z
N SER A 1 -16.46 13.32 0.08
CA SER A 1 -15.21 12.63 -0.30
C SER A 1 -15.20 11.25 0.35
N MET A 2 -14.70 10.21 -0.32
CA MET A 2 -14.71 8.83 0.20
C MET A 2 -13.57 8.52 1.20
N GLY A 3 -12.71 9.49 1.52
CA GLY A 3 -11.66 9.33 2.53
C GLY A 3 -10.41 8.56 2.08
N ALA A 4 -10.18 8.38 0.77
CA ALA A 4 -8.98 7.74 0.26
C ALA A 4 -7.71 8.57 0.55
N ILE A 5 -6.63 7.90 0.95
CA ILE A 5 -5.33 8.54 1.20
C ILE A 5 -4.58 8.67 -0.13
N GLY A 6 -4.05 9.86 -0.41
CA GLY A 6 -3.24 10.12 -1.60
C GLY A 6 -2.02 10.96 -1.25
N ALA A 7 -0.84 10.57 -1.75
CA ALA A 7 0.42 11.22 -1.40
C ALA A 7 0.61 12.63 -2.01
N PHE A 8 -0.18 13.01 -3.03
CA PHE A 8 0.00 14.28 -3.76
C PHE A 8 -1.33 14.84 -4.29
N GLY A 9 -2.10 15.52 -3.44
CA GLY A 9 -3.42 16.07 -3.78
C GLY A 9 -3.45 16.96 -5.03
N GLU A 10 -2.42 17.80 -5.23
CA GLU A 10 -2.33 18.75 -6.36
C GLU A 10 -2.04 18.10 -7.73
N ARG A 11 -1.73 16.80 -7.77
CA ARG A 11 -1.38 16.07 -9.00
C ARG A 11 -2.51 15.21 -9.54
N TYR A 12 -3.62 15.13 -8.82
CA TYR A 12 -4.77 14.34 -9.22
C TYR A 12 -5.81 15.22 -9.92
N GLY A 13 -6.34 14.73 -11.03
CA GLY A 13 -7.46 15.38 -11.71
C GLY A 13 -8.77 15.23 -10.94
N ASP A 14 -9.88 15.63 -11.57
CA ASP A 14 -11.21 15.59 -10.94
C ASP A 14 -11.67 14.17 -10.60
N GLU A 15 -11.17 13.16 -11.33
CA GLU A 15 -11.42 11.75 -11.09
C GLU A 15 -10.11 10.99 -10.81
N VAL A 16 -10.18 10.08 -9.83
CA VAL A 16 -9.04 9.25 -9.42
C VAL A 16 -9.43 7.78 -9.30
N LYS A 17 -8.49 6.89 -9.60
CA LYS A 17 -8.63 5.47 -9.32
C LYS A 17 -8.24 5.19 -7.87
N VAL A 18 -9.15 4.57 -7.13
CA VAL A 18 -8.93 4.14 -5.75
C VAL A 18 -8.77 2.62 -5.68
N TYR A 19 -7.98 2.17 -4.72
CA TYR A 19 -7.76 0.76 -4.39
C TYR A 19 -8.01 0.53 -2.90
N SER A 20 -8.70 -0.56 -2.58
CA SER A 20 -8.99 -0.98 -1.21
C SER A 20 -8.42 -2.36 -0.92
N ILE A 21 -7.83 -2.53 0.26
CA ILE A 21 -7.51 -3.84 0.82
C ILE A 21 -8.56 -4.17 1.87
N GLY A 22 -9.41 -5.15 1.57
CA GLY A 22 -10.58 -5.50 2.39
C GLY A 22 -11.90 -5.06 1.77
N LYS A 23 -13.01 -5.38 2.44
CA LYS A 23 -14.39 -5.07 2.00
C LYS A 23 -15.24 -4.66 3.20
N ASP A 24 -16.31 -3.91 2.93
CA ASP A 24 -17.29 -3.45 3.92
C ASP A 24 -16.60 -2.77 5.12
N ASP A 25 -16.91 -3.20 6.35
CA ASP A 25 -16.33 -2.64 7.58
C ASP A 25 -14.90 -3.14 7.85
N ASN A 26 -14.34 -4.01 7.01
CA ASN A 26 -13.02 -4.63 7.18
C ASN A 26 -11.97 -4.09 6.19
N ILE A 27 -12.01 -2.80 5.88
CA ILE A 27 -11.02 -2.14 5.02
C ILE A 27 -9.77 -1.80 5.85
N VAL A 28 -8.64 -2.39 5.48
CA VAL A 28 -7.33 -2.19 6.14
C VAL A 28 -6.52 -1.06 5.48
N SER A 29 -6.71 -0.84 4.18
CA SER A 29 -6.10 0.27 3.45
C SER A 29 -7.05 0.74 2.34
N PHE A 30 -7.10 2.05 2.12
CA PHE A 30 -7.91 2.69 1.09
C PHE A 30 -7.16 3.90 0.51
N GLU A 31 -6.65 3.74 -0.70
CA GLU A 31 -5.64 4.63 -1.27
C GLU A 31 -5.93 4.99 -2.71
N VAL A 32 -5.49 6.17 -3.14
CA VAL A 32 -5.44 6.52 -4.56
C VAL A 32 -4.29 5.76 -5.21
N CYS A 33 -4.59 4.75 -6.02
CA CYS A 33 -3.59 3.92 -6.68
C CYS A 33 -4.04 3.47 -8.09
N GLY A 34 -3.21 3.76 -9.08
CA GLY A 34 -3.41 3.34 -10.48
C GLY A 34 -2.66 2.07 -10.88
N GLY A 35 -1.85 1.51 -9.99
CA GLY A 35 -0.96 0.38 -10.28
C GLY A 35 -1.70 -0.96 -10.42
N PRO A 36 -0.98 -2.00 -10.90
CA PRO A 36 -1.49 -3.36 -10.87
C PRO A 36 -1.51 -3.88 -9.42
N HIS A 37 -2.50 -4.71 -9.11
CA HIS A 37 -2.66 -5.36 -7.82
C HIS A 37 -2.96 -6.84 -8.01
N VAL A 38 -2.55 -7.65 -7.04
CA VAL A 38 -2.99 -9.05 -6.93
C VAL A 38 -4.44 -9.12 -6.45
N GLU A 39 -5.14 -10.21 -6.76
CA GLU A 39 -6.54 -10.38 -6.38
C GLU A 39 -6.75 -10.53 -4.87
N HIS A 40 -5.80 -11.15 -4.16
CA HIS A 40 -5.76 -11.22 -2.71
C HIS A 40 -4.33 -11.35 -2.18
N THR A 41 -4.10 -10.99 -0.92
CA THR A 41 -2.74 -10.98 -0.31
C THR A 41 -2.05 -12.35 -0.33
N GLY A 42 -2.81 -13.45 -0.31
CA GLY A 42 -2.28 -14.81 -0.44
C GLY A 42 -1.47 -15.06 -1.72
N VAL A 43 -1.78 -14.36 -2.83
CA VAL A 43 -1.02 -14.47 -4.09
C VAL A 43 0.44 -14.05 -3.89
N LEU A 44 0.72 -13.12 -2.97
CA LEU A 44 2.09 -12.68 -2.68
C LEU A 44 2.95 -13.79 -2.05
N ALA A 45 2.33 -14.85 -1.55
CA ALA A 45 3.00 -16.01 -0.97
C ALA A 45 3.09 -17.21 -1.94
N GLU A 46 2.58 -17.08 -3.17
CA GLU A 46 2.80 -18.07 -4.22
C GLU A 46 4.30 -18.29 -4.46
N ASP A 47 4.65 -19.46 -4.99
CA ASP A 47 6.04 -19.95 -5.12
C ASP A 47 6.81 -20.03 -3.79
N GLY A 48 6.11 -20.09 -2.66
CA GLY A 48 6.72 -20.17 -1.33
C GLY A 48 7.33 -18.86 -0.84
N LYS A 49 7.01 -17.73 -1.49
CA LYS A 49 7.50 -16.40 -1.12
C LYS A 49 6.92 -15.97 0.24
N ARG A 50 7.68 -15.16 0.95
CA ARG A 50 7.27 -14.57 2.23
C ARG A 50 7.69 -13.11 2.30
N PHE A 51 6.79 -12.27 2.79
CA PHE A 51 7.12 -10.90 3.14
C PHE A 51 8.14 -10.87 4.27
N LYS A 52 9.24 -10.16 4.05
CA LYS A 52 10.28 -9.95 5.04
C LYS A 52 10.77 -8.52 5.04
N ILE A 53 10.81 -7.92 6.24
CA ILE A 53 11.57 -6.69 6.50
C ILE A 53 13.07 -7.02 6.49
N THR A 54 13.81 -6.33 5.62
CA THR A 54 15.26 -6.52 5.44
C THR A 54 16.07 -5.44 6.13
N LYS A 55 15.50 -4.25 6.31
CA LYS A 55 16.15 -3.15 7.02
C LYS A 55 15.10 -2.22 7.62
N GLU A 56 15.42 -1.69 8.79
CA GLU A 56 14.69 -0.59 9.41
C GLU A 56 15.71 0.42 9.94
N GLU A 57 15.57 1.69 9.57
CA GLU A 57 16.52 2.74 9.97
C GLU A 57 15.83 4.10 10.21
N SER A 58 16.43 4.92 11.06
CA SER A 58 16.03 6.32 11.23
C SER A 58 16.44 7.10 9.98
N SER A 59 15.47 7.75 9.31
CA SER A 59 15.77 8.60 8.14
C SER A 59 15.94 10.07 8.54
N SER A 60 15.30 10.51 9.63
CA SER A 60 15.40 11.83 10.26
C SER A 60 14.66 11.82 11.60
N ALA A 61 14.68 12.92 12.36
CA ALA A 61 13.92 13.03 13.60
C ALA A 61 12.43 12.75 13.36
N GLY A 62 11.89 11.73 14.04
CA GLY A 62 10.49 11.31 13.92
C GLY A 62 10.15 10.47 12.68
N ILE A 63 11.10 10.22 11.76
CA ILE A 63 10.84 9.47 10.51
C ILE A 63 11.66 8.19 10.46
N ARG A 64 10.99 7.05 10.23
CA ARG A 64 11.61 5.74 10.04
C ARG A 64 11.44 5.28 8.59
N ARG A 65 12.47 4.62 8.05
CA ARG A 65 12.43 3.97 6.74
C ARG A 65 12.48 2.45 6.93
N ILE A 66 11.49 1.76 6.38
CA ILE A 66 11.40 0.30 6.35
C ILE A 66 11.67 -0.17 4.92
N LYS A 67 12.58 -1.13 4.75
CA LYS A 67 12.79 -1.86 3.49
C LYS A 67 12.31 -3.29 3.67
N ALA A 68 11.54 -3.78 2.71
CA ALA A 68 11.02 -5.14 2.71
C ALA A 68 11.05 -5.76 1.32
N VAL A 69 11.01 -7.09 1.27
CA VAL A 69 10.99 -7.90 0.05
C VAL A 69 9.97 -9.02 0.18
N LEU A 70 9.52 -9.54 -0.96
CA LEU A 70 8.92 -10.88 -1.07
C LEU A 70 10.05 -11.83 -1.51
N ARG A 71 10.34 -12.87 -0.73
CA ARG A 71 11.44 -13.81 -0.99
C ARG A 71 11.09 -15.23 -0.62
#